data_AF-A0A6J8ABK6-F1
#
_entry.id   AF-A0A6J8ABK6-F1
#
_cell.length_a   1.000
_cell.length_b   1.000
_cell.length_c   1.000
_cell.angle_alpha   90.00
_cell.angle_beta   90.00
_cell.angle_gamma   90.00
#
_symmetry.space_group_name_H-M   'P 1'
#
loop_
_entity.id
_entity.type
_entity.pdbx_description
1 polymer ?
#
loop_
_entity_poly.entity_id
_entity_poly.type
_entity_poly.pdbx_seq_one_letter_code
_entity_poly.pdbx_strand_id
1 'polypeptide(L)'
;MANKDVSVGMNLGGLSYYSSELKFVDIAKFSQSWITQRTSGPNANKWDTNEQNLVNWRNDGYPAFLPDNMRLGKLKLRSTIGLYAPKGNYTLLYDGEGDISVRFAHKQIMYNDKGRMVNNINEGKASIELILSKTNPDNPVRNVRFIMPGFEDRYEKFPFYPPFLETTKRYSELRYMDFLHTNGHTVRILVSDFNTPMETPCQFCYR
;
A
#
# COMPACT_ATOMS: atom_id res chain seq x y z
N MET A 1 -32.67 -12.47 2.52
CA MET A 1 -33.85 -11.59 2.65
C MET A 1 -33.34 -10.22 3.05
N ALA A 2 -33.48 -9.22 2.18
CA ALA A 2 -33.20 -7.83 2.51
C ALA A 2 -34.46 -7.25 3.19
N ASN A 3 -34.28 -6.56 4.31
CA ASN A 3 -35.36 -5.88 5.01
C ASN A 3 -35.75 -4.66 4.16
N LYS A 4 -36.81 -4.78 3.34
CA LYS A 4 -37.10 -3.85 2.24
C LYS A 4 -37.48 -2.42 2.67
N ASP A 5 -37.71 -2.19 3.96
CA ASP A 5 -38.25 -0.92 4.48
C ASP A 5 -37.33 -0.20 5.48
N VAL A 6 -36.10 -0.67 5.72
CA VAL A 6 -35.14 0.00 6.61
C VAL A 6 -33.91 0.43 5.81
N SER A 7 -33.78 1.74 5.58
CA SER A 7 -32.56 2.35 5.04
C SER A 7 -31.48 2.34 6.12
N VAL A 8 -30.36 1.67 5.85
CA VAL A 8 -29.20 1.67 6.76
C VAL A 8 -28.01 2.20 5.99
N GLY A 9 -27.46 3.29 6.48
CA GLY A 9 -26.21 3.85 5.99
C GLY A 9 -25.00 3.26 6.71
N MET A 10 -23.85 3.26 6.03
CA MET A 10 -22.55 3.01 6.66
C MET A 10 -21.53 4.10 6.30
N ASN A 11 -20.52 4.27 7.14
CA ASN A 11 -19.33 5.04 6.81
C ASN A 11 -18.22 4.09 6.35
N LEU A 12 -17.58 4.38 5.22
CA LEU A 12 -16.44 3.62 4.73
C LEU A 12 -15.19 3.99 5.51
N GLY A 13 -14.44 2.99 5.97
CA GLY A 13 -13.18 3.21 6.66
C GLY A 13 -12.10 3.84 5.78
N GLY A 14 -11.13 4.51 6.41
CA GLY A 14 -9.95 5.05 5.73
C GLY A 14 -9.09 3.97 5.05
N LEU A 15 -8.17 4.43 4.21
CA LEU A 15 -7.19 3.58 3.54
C LEU A 15 -5.92 3.54 4.36
N SER A 16 -5.64 2.39 4.96
CA SER A 16 -4.45 2.16 5.78
C SER A 16 -4.10 0.68 5.81
N TYR A 17 -2.87 0.37 6.22
CA TYR A 17 -2.35 -1.01 6.16
C TYR A 17 -2.98 -1.89 7.23
N TYR A 18 -3.69 -1.27 8.17
CA TYR A 18 -4.47 -1.89 9.25
C TYR A 18 -5.99 -1.75 9.02
N SER A 19 -6.43 -1.25 7.85
CA SER A 19 -7.84 -1.17 7.51
C SER A 19 -8.43 -2.57 7.41
N SER A 20 -9.53 -2.83 8.12
CA SER A 20 -10.25 -4.10 8.07
C SER A 20 -11.02 -4.31 6.77
N GLU A 21 -11.18 -3.26 5.98
CA GLU A 21 -11.91 -3.26 4.71
C GLU A 21 -10.92 -3.36 3.54
N LEU A 22 -10.80 -4.55 2.95
CA LEU A 22 -10.10 -4.74 1.68
C LEU A 22 -10.94 -4.20 0.52
N LYS A 23 -10.90 -2.88 0.30
CA LYS A 23 -11.68 -2.19 -0.74
C LYS A 23 -11.20 -2.48 -2.16
N PHE A 24 -9.89 -2.54 -2.35
CA PHE A 24 -9.23 -2.64 -3.65
C PHE A 24 -8.47 -3.96 -3.82
N VAL A 25 -8.39 -4.42 -5.07
CA VAL A 25 -7.58 -5.59 -5.46
C VAL A 25 -6.08 -5.26 -5.57
N ASP A 26 -5.73 -3.98 -5.66
CA ASP A 26 -4.35 -3.51 -5.54
C ASP A 26 -4.06 -3.17 -4.07
N ILE A 27 -3.34 -4.06 -3.39
CA ILE A 27 -3.01 -3.89 -1.97
C ILE A 27 -1.94 -2.81 -1.74
N ALA A 28 -1.30 -2.30 -2.80
CA ALA A 28 -0.41 -1.17 -2.66
C ALA A 28 -1.15 0.08 -2.16
N LYS A 29 -2.47 0.17 -2.39
CA LYS A 29 -3.34 1.29 -1.97
C LYS A 29 -3.60 1.37 -0.47
N PHE A 30 -3.39 0.28 0.27
CA PHE A 30 -3.55 0.29 1.73
C PHE A 30 -2.27 0.72 2.45
N SER A 31 -1.24 1.17 1.76
CA SER A 31 0.06 1.29 2.41
C SER A 31 0.26 2.54 3.24
N GLN A 32 1.06 2.44 4.30
CA GLN A 32 1.70 3.61 4.92
C GLN A 32 2.72 4.28 3.97
N SER A 33 3.23 5.46 4.32
CA SER A 33 4.41 6.07 3.69
C SER A 33 5.68 5.20 3.83
N TRP A 34 6.68 5.49 3.01
CA TRP A 34 8.00 4.86 3.13
C TRP A 34 8.63 5.20 4.49
N ILE A 35 9.12 4.18 5.19
CA ILE A 35 9.90 4.31 6.41
C ILE A 35 11.36 3.96 6.14
N THR A 36 12.28 4.59 6.86
CA THR A 36 13.71 4.27 6.71
C THR A 36 14.11 3.15 7.66
N GLN A 37 14.90 2.21 7.17
CA GLN A 37 15.42 1.10 7.95
C GLN A 37 16.91 0.93 7.69
N ARG A 38 17.66 0.51 8.71
CA ARG A 38 19.07 0.12 8.56
C ARG A 38 19.19 -1.40 8.49
N THR A 39 20.11 -1.88 7.67
CA THR A 39 20.45 -3.31 7.57
C THR A 39 21.55 -3.72 8.56
N SER A 40 22.30 -2.76 9.10
CA SER A 40 23.37 -2.98 10.07
C SER A 40 23.60 -1.76 10.98
N GLY A 41 24.38 -1.93 12.04
CA GLY A 41 24.73 -0.86 12.99
C GLY A 41 23.70 -0.62 14.11
N PRO A 42 23.87 0.44 14.92
CA PRO A 42 23.08 0.66 16.15
C PRO A 42 21.57 0.79 15.92
N ASN A 43 21.17 1.23 14.73
CA ASN A 43 19.77 1.45 14.36
C ASN A 43 19.14 0.26 13.60
N ALA A 44 19.85 -0.86 13.40
CA ALA A 44 19.37 -2.00 12.60
C ALA A 44 18.08 -2.66 13.13
N ASN A 45 17.84 -2.57 14.44
CA ASN A 45 16.67 -3.15 15.09
C ASN A 45 15.46 -2.20 15.15
N LYS A 46 15.58 -0.96 14.64
CA LYS A 46 14.47 -0.01 14.63
C LYS A 46 13.55 -0.28 13.44
N TRP A 47 12.24 -0.26 13.71
CA TRP A 47 11.21 -0.39 12.68
C TRP A 47 11.25 0.78 11.68
N ASP A 48 11.33 2.00 12.20
CA ASP A 48 11.55 3.23 11.45
C ASP A 48 12.70 4.00 12.12
N THR A 49 13.74 4.32 11.36
CA THR A 49 14.89 5.08 11.85
C THR A 49 14.65 6.59 11.83
N ASN A 50 13.61 7.06 11.14
CA ASN A 50 13.30 8.48 10.94
C ASN A 50 14.46 9.26 10.28
N GLU A 51 15.15 8.63 9.34
CA GLU A 51 16.32 9.16 8.62
C GLU A 51 15.96 9.54 7.17
N GLN A 52 14.70 9.92 6.90
CA GLN A 52 14.21 10.24 5.54
C GLN A 52 15.01 11.38 4.88
N ASN A 53 15.64 12.25 5.67
CA ASN A 53 16.52 13.33 5.22
C ASN A 53 17.84 12.84 4.60
N LEU A 54 18.22 11.57 4.82
CA LEU A 54 19.42 10.96 4.22
C LEU A 54 19.12 10.30 2.87
N VAL A 55 17.85 10.15 2.51
CA VAL A 55 17.42 9.62 1.22
C VAL A 55 17.36 10.77 0.23
N ASN A 56 17.93 10.57 -0.96
CA ASN A 56 17.76 11.54 -2.03
C ASN A 56 16.45 11.25 -2.76
N TRP A 57 15.53 12.19 -2.71
CA TRP A 57 14.23 12.11 -3.38
C TRP A 57 14.24 12.97 -4.62
N ARG A 58 13.65 12.48 -5.70
CA ARG A 58 13.32 13.32 -6.86
C ARG A 58 12.25 14.34 -6.48
N ASN A 59 12.12 15.38 -7.30
CA ASN A 59 11.05 16.38 -7.15
C ASN A 59 9.64 15.78 -7.27
N ASP A 60 9.50 14.69 -8.02
CA ASP A 60 8.23 13.96 -8.07
C ASP A 60 7.96 13.17 -6.78
N GLY A 61 8.99 12.95 -5.96
CA GLY A 61 9.02 12.32 -4.64
C GLY A 61 9.50 10.86 -4.64
N TYR A 62 9.94 10.30 -5.78
CA TYR A 62 10.46 8.92 -5.84
C TYR A 62 11.90 8.84 -5.32
N PRO A 63 12.29 7.76 -4.63
CA PRO A 63 13.64 7.62 -4.08
C PRO A 63 14.64 7.42 -5.23
N ALA A 64 15.52 8.40 -5.41
CA ALA A 64 16.56 8.40 -6.43
C ALA A 64 17.83 7.70 -5.95
N PHE A 65 18.13 7.76 -4.65
CA PHE A 65 19.31 7.16 -4.07
C PHE A 65 19.11 6.83 -2.59
N LEU A 66 19.69 5.72 -2.15
CA LEU A 66 19.71 5.26 -0.76
C LEU A 66 21.18 5.13 -0.30
N PRO A 67 21.55 5.67 0.87
CA PRO A 67 22.86 5.40 1.49
C PRO A 67 23.08 3.91 1.73
N ASP A 68 24.34 3.48 1.78
CA ASP A 68 24.70 2.06 1.73
C ASP A 68 23.88 1.13 2.62
N ASN A 69 24.07 1.04 3.91
CA ASN A 69 23.31 0.12 4.77
C ASN A 69 21.84 0.53 5.05
N MET A 70 21.19 1.29 4.15
CA MET A 70 19.80 1.73 4.26
C MET A 70 18.88 0.98 3.30
N ARG A 71 17.63 0.81 3.72
CA ARG A 71 16.53 0.37 2.85
C ARG A 71 15.27 1.13 3.22
N LEU A 72 14.33 1.21 2.28
CA LEU A 72 12.99 1.74 2.54
C LEU A 72 12.00 0.60 2.73
N GLY A 73 11.21 0.68 3.79
CA GLY A 73 10.11 -0.24 4.06
C GLY A 73 8.75 0.42 3.81
N LYS A 74 7.79 -0.35 3.29
CA LYS A 74 6.39 0.10 3.14
C LYS A 74 5.45 -1.04 3.47
N LEU A 75 4.86 -0.99 4.66
CA LEU A 75 3.87 -1.97 5.09
C LEU A 75 2.60 -1.81 4.26
N LYS A 76 2.13 -2.91 3.66
CA LYS A 76 0.95 -2.98 2.78
C LYS A 76 -0.24 -3.59 3.49
N LEU A 77 -0.03 -4.68 4.22
CA LEU A 77 -1.05 -5.33 5.03
C LEU A 77 -0.47 -5.76 6.37
N ARG A 78 -1.21 -5.50 7.45
CA ARG A 78 -0.90 -6.02 8.78
C ARG A 78 -1.45 -7.43 8.96
N SER A 79 -0.75 -8.27 9.72
CA SER A 79 -1.10 -9.66 10.01
C SER A 79 -2.57 -9.90 10.42
N THR A 80 -3.17 -8.99 11.19
CA THR A 80 -4.58 -9.07 11.62
C THR A 80 -5.57 -9.02 10.47
N ILE A 81 -5.22 -8.33 9.38
CA ILE A 81 -6.02 -8.19 8.16
C ILE A 81 -5.58 -9.20 7.10
N GLY A 82 -4.29 -9.51 7.02
CA GLY A 82 -3.74 -10.55 6.16
C GLY A 82 -4.34 -11.95 6.40
N LEU A 83 -5.03 -12.17 7.53
CA LEU A 83 -5.83 -13.37 7.77
C LEU A 83 -6.99 -13.52 6.78
N TYR A 84 -7.61 -12.41 6.37
CA TYR A 84 -8.79 -12.37 5.51
C TYR A 84 -8.45 -12.07 4.04
N ALA A 85 -7.19 -11.75 3.75
CA ALA A 85 -6.73 -11.55 2.39
C ALA A 85 -6.75 -12.89 1.62
N PRO A 86 -7.09 -12.87 0.31
CA PRO A 86 -7.14 -14.09 -0.49
C PRO A 86 -5.77 -14.76 -0.56
N LYS A 87 -5.73 -16.09 -0.48
CA LYS A 87 -4.50 -16.86 -0.70
C LYS A 87 -4.22 -17.00 -2.20
N GLY A 88 -2.96 -17.18 -2.56
CA GLY A 88 -2.55 -17.48 -3.93
C GLY A 88 -1.47 -16.55 -4.48
N ASN A 89 -1.45 -16.39 -5.80
CA ASN A 89 -0.41 -15.65 -6.52
C ASN A 89 -0.69 -14.15 -6.50
N TYR A 90 0.08 -13.41 -5.71
CA TYR A 90 0.09 -11.96 -5.75
C TYR A 90 1.14 -11.47 -6.75
N THR A 91 0.75 -10.52 -7.59
CA THR A 91 1.64 -9.95 -8.62
C THR A 91 2.06 -8.55 -8.23
N LEU A 92 3.34 -8.36 -7.93
CA LEU A 92 3.99 -7.07 -7.77
C LEU A 92 4.43 -6.56 -9.14
N LEU A 93 3.93 -5.38 -9.53
CA LEU A 93 4.27 -4.68 -10.74
C LEU A 93 4.89 -3.33 -10.39
N TYR A 94 5.94 -2.91 -11.09
CA TYR A 94 6.58 -1.62 -10.89
C TYR A 94 7.32 -1.20 -12.16
N ASP A 95 7.50 0.11 -12.31
CA ASP A 95 8.32 0.66 -13.39
C ASP A 95 9.68 1.08 -12.82
N GLY A 96 10.67 1.21 -13.70
CA GLY A 96 12.02 1.63 -13.32
C GLY A 96 12.92 0.48 -12.89
N GLU A 97 14.07 0.84 -12.34
CA GLU A 97 15.14 -0.09 -12.00
C GLU A 97 15.52 0.03 -10.54
N GLY A 98 15.58 -1.11 -9.87
CA GLY A 98 15.93 -1.22 -8.46
C GLY A 98 15.71 -2.63 -7.94
N ASP A 99 16.01 -2.81 -6.66
CA ASP A 99 15.81 -4.07 -5.95
C ASP A 99 14.64 -3.91 -4.99
N ILE A 100 13.51 -4.51 -5.36
CA ILE A 100 12.29 -4.54 -4.55
C ILE A 100 11.98 -5.97 -4.14
N SER A 101 11.69 -6.17 -2.85
CA SER A 101 11.36 -7.48 -2.30
C SER A 101 10.16 -7.41 -1.35
N VAL A 102 9.49 -8.56 -1.17
CA VAL A 102 8.37 -8.69 -0.21
C VAL A 102 8.86 -9.41 1.04
N ARG A 103 8.62 -8.83 2.23
CA ARG A 103 8.94 -9.39 3.55
C ARG A 103 7.69 -9.68 4.38
N PHE A 104 7.89 -10.38 5.50
CA PHE A 104 6.90 -10.88 6.46
C PHE A 104 5.87 -11.88 5.93
N ALA A 105 5.66 -11.92 4.61
CA ALA A 105 4.85 -12.93 3.95
C ALA A 105 5.54 -14.30 3.98
N HIS A 106 4.84 -15.33 4.46
CA HIS A 106 5.17 -16.73 4.18
C HIS A 106 4.86 -16.98 2.71
N LYS A 107 5.89 -16.94 1.87
CA LYS A 107 5.74 -16.89 0.42
C LYS A 107 6.73 -17.80 -0.30
N GLN A 108 6.32 -18.24 -1.47
CA GLN A 108 7.21 -18.79 -2.48
C GLN A 108 7.30 -17.82 -3.66
N ILE A 109 8.52 -17.49 -4.08
CA ILE A 109 8.72 -16.68 -5.29
C ILE A 109 8.50 -17.61 -6.49
N MET A 110 7.45 -17.34 -7.27
CA MET A 110 7.09 -18.13 -8.45
C MET A 110 7.69 -17.55 -9.73
N TYR A 111 7.87 -16.23 -9.76
CA TYR A 111 8.44 -15.50 -10.88
C TYR A 111 9.10 -14.23 -10.35
N ASN A 112 10.26 -13.88 -10.90
CA ASN A 112 10.94 -12.63 -10.58
C ASN A 112 11.72 -12.13 -11.78
N ASP A 113 11.23 -11.06 -12.39
CA ASP A 113 11.88 -10.36 -13.49
C ASP A 113 11.75 -8.84 -13.27
N LYS A 114 12.48 -8.07 -14.07
CA LYS A 114 12.46 -6.61 -14.01
C LYS A 114 11.01 -6.10 -14.15
N GLY A 115 10.56 -5.35 -13.15
CA GLY A 115 9.23 -4.76 -13.12
C GLY A 115 8.07 -5.72 -12.79
N ARG A 116 8.32 -7.03 -12.61
CA ARG A 116 7.26 -8.01 -12.31
C ARG A 116 7.74 -9.16 -11.43
N MET A 117 7.11 -9.33 -10.27
CA MET A 117 7.37 -10.43 -9.36
C MET A 117 6.07 -11.10 -8.92
N VAL A 118 6.00 -12.43 -9.02
CA VAL A 118 4.85 -13.22 -8.54
C VAL A 118 5.24 -13.93 -7.25
N ASN A 119 4.53 -13.60 -6.18
CA ASN A 119 4.71 -14.18 -4.86
C ASN A 119 3.48 -15.01 -4.51
N ASN A 120 3.65 -16.32 -4.36
CA ASN A 120 2.59 -17.20 -3.93
C ASN A 120 2.51 -17.20 -2.40
N ILE A 121 1.39 -16.72 -1.85
CA ILE A 121 1.14 -16.57 -0.42
C ILE A 121 0.11 -17.63 0.01
N ASN A 122 0.58 -18.68 0.70
CA ASN A 122 -0.22 -19.87 1.02
C ASN A 122 -0.70 -19.94 2.48
N GLU A 123 -0.03 -19.20 3.36
CA GLU A 123 -0.36 -19.15 4.78
C GLU A 123 -1.04 -17.83 5.11
N GLY A 124 -2.22 -17.90 5.72
CA GLY A 124 -2.87 -16.72 6.28
C GLY A 124 -2.16 -16.31 7.58
N LYS A 125 -2.22 -15.01 7.93
CA LYS A 125 -1.60 -14.32 9.10
C LYS A 125 -0.31 -13.55 8.81
N ALA A 126 0.15 -13.49 7.57
CA ALA A 126 1.39 -12.82 7.27
C ALA A 126 1.16 -11.31 7.05
N SER A 127 1.93 -10.45 7.74
CA SER A 127 2.06 -9.07 7.32
C SER A 127 2.75 -9.04 5.95
N ILE A 128 2.50 -8.01 5.14
CA ILE A 128 3.14 -7.83 3.85
C ILE A 128 3.85 -6.48 3.87
N GLU A 129 5.17 -6.50 3.83
CA GLU A 129 6.02 -5.31 3.68
C GLU A 129 6.73 -5.35 2.33
N LEU A 130 6.73 -4.24 1.60
CA LEU A 130 7.64 -4.04 0.47
C LEU A 130 8.91 -3.38 0.96
N ILE A 131 10.05 -3.90 0.53
CA ILE A 131 11.37 -3.35 0.79
C ILE A 131 11.98 -2.89 -0.52
N LEU A 132 12.45 -1.65 -0.57
CA LEU A 132 13.35 -1.14 -1.60
C LEU A 132 14.76 -1.03 -1.02
N SER A 133 15.69 -1.84 -1.52
CA SER A 133 17.09 -1.87 -1.08
C SER A 133 18.02 -1.12 -2.04
N LYS A 134 17.64 -1.02 -3.32
CA LYS A 134 18.40 -0.30 -4.35
C LYS A 134 17.47 0.35 -5.35
N THR A 135 17.89 1.45 -5.93
CA THR A 135 17.13 2.21 -6.95
C THR A 135 18.13 2.87 -7.90
N ASN A 136 17.76 3.00 -9.17
CA ASN A 136 18.55 3.70 -10.17
C ASN A 136 18.17 5.20 -10.16
N PRO A 137 19.10 6.15 -9.92
CA PRO A 137 18.77 7.58 -9.88
C PRO A 137 18.20 8.11 -11.20
N ASP A 138 18.64 7.58 -12.34
CA ASP A 138 18.16 8.01 -13.66
C ASP A 138 16.79 7.41 -13.99
N ASN A 139 16.47 6.24 -13.43
CA ASN A 139 15.22 5.52 -13.67
C ASN A 139 14.73 4.81 -12.39
N PRO A 140 14.27 5.54 -11.36
CA PRO A 140 13.97 4.94 -10.07
C PRO A 140 12.67 4.13 -10.11
N VAL A 141 12.57 3.22 -9.14
CA VAL A 141 11.38 2.39 -8.93
C VAL A 141 10.17 3.28 -8.64
N ARG A 142 9.12 3.13 -9.44
CA ARG A 142 7.87 3.90 -9.38
C ARG A 142 6.64 3.10 -9.77
N ASN A 143 5.45 3.68 -9.62
CA ASN A 143 4.17 3.07 -10.02
C ASN A 143 3.99 1.63 -9.49
N VAL A 144 4.35 1.44 -8.22
CA VAL A 144 4.33 0.14 -7.54
C VAL A 144 2.88 -0.28 -7.28
N ARG A 145 2.47 -1.37 -7.91
CA ARG A 145 1.17 -2.03 -7.76
C ARG A 145 1.38 -3.41 -7.19
N PHE A 146 0.51 -3.85 -6.30
CA PHE A 146 0.59 -5.21 -5.75
C PHE A 146 -0.78 -5.86 -5.79
N ILE A 147 -0.99 -6.69 -6.80
CA ILE A 147 -2.30 -7.16 -7.20
C ILE A 147 -2.63 -8.49 -6.54
N MET A 148 -3.85 -8.58 -6.00
CA MET A 148 -4.41 -9.81 -5.43
C MET A 148 -4.53 -10.93 -6.49
N PRO A 149 -4.57 -12.20 -6.04
CA PRO A 149 -4.76 -13.34 -6.92
C PRO A 149 -6.02 -13.23 -7.79
N GLY A 150 -5.86 -13.45 -9.10
CA GLY A 150 -6.98 -13.47 -10.05
C GLY A 150 -7.46 -12.09 -10.53
N PHE A 151 -6.64 -11.04 -10.38
CA PHE A 151 -7.00 -9.69 -10.81
C PHE A 151 -5.95 -8.98 -11.69
N GLU A 152 -4.81 -9.60 -11.99
CA GLU A 152 -3.71 -8.96 -12.74
C GLU A 152 -4.14 -8.42 -14.12
N ASP A 153 -5.06 -9.08 -14.80
CA ASP A 153 -5.56 -8.73 -16.13
C ASP A 153 -6.65 -7.63 -16.13
N ARG A 154 -7.17 -7.28 -14.95
CA ARG A 154 -8.37 -6.44 -14.83
C ARG A 154 -8.35 -5.40 -13.73
N TYR A 155 -7.31 -5.34 -12.89
CA TYR A 155 -7.26 -4.44 -11.73
C TYR A 155 -7.43 -2.96 -12.10
N GLU A 156 -7.06 -2.55 -13.32
CA GLU A 156 -7.24 -1.17 -13.79
C GLU A 156 -8.71 -0.84 -14.10
N LYS A 157 -9.44 -1.80 -14.69
CA LYS A 157 -10.85 -1.63 -15.08
C LYS A 157 -11.80 -1.99 -13.94
N PHE A 158 -11.38 -2.92 -13.08
CA PHE A 158 -12.13 -3.42 -11.94
C PHE A 158 -11.25 -3.39 -10.69
N PRO A 159 -11.04 -2.20 -10.11
CA PRO A 159 -10.11 -2.01 -9.00
C PRO A 159 -10.67 -2.48 -7.66
N PHE A 160 -11.96 -2.75 -7.56
CA PHE A 160 -12.63 -3.10 -6.30
C PHE A 160 -12.57 -4.59 -6.02
N TYR A 161 -12.35 -4.94 -4.74
CA TYR A 161 -12.38 -6.32 -4.30
C TYR A 161 -13.85 -6.80 -4.22
N PRO A 162 -14.24 -7.89 -4.91
CA PRO A 162 -15.64 -8.30 -4.98
C PRO A 162 -16.34 -8.49 -3.61
N PRO A 163 -15.71 -9.13 -2.60
CA PRO A 163 -16.33 -9.24 -1.27
C PRO A 163 -16.65 -7.91 -0.59
N PHE A 164 -15.87 -6.86 -0.85
CA PHE A 164 -16.19 -5.51 -0.38
C PHE A 164 -17.46 -4.97 -1.05
N LEU A 165 -17.62 -5.17 -2.36
CA LEU A 165 -18.83 -4.77 -3.08
C LEU A 165 -20.07 -5.55 -2.59
N GLU A 166 -19.94 -6.86 -2.37
CA GLU A 166 -21.04 -7.69 -1.85
C GLU A 166 -21.45 -7.31 -0.42
N THR A 167 -20.54 -6.71 0.35
CA THR A 167 -20.83 -6.19 1.68
C THR A 167 -21.52 -4.83 1.60
N THR A 168 -20.99 -3.92 0.78
CA THR A 168 -21.50 -2.54 0.65
C THR A 168 -22.86 -2.46 -0.06
N LYS A 169 -23.17 -3.38 -0.98
CA LYS A 169 -24.50 -3.50 -1.62
C LYS A 169 -25.67 -3.70 -0.66
N ARG A 170 -25.40 -4.07 0.60
CA ARG A 170 -26.43 -4.26 1.65
C ARG A 170 -26.90 -2.94 2.27
N TYR A 171 -26.20 -1.85 1.98
CA TYR A 171 -26.44 -0.54 2.55
C TYR A 171 -26.96 0.40 1.48
N SER A 172 -27.93 1.21 1.85
CA SER A 172 -28.62 2.16 0.98
C SER A 172 -27.87 3.49 0.86
N GLU A 173 -27.15 3.88 1.91
CA GLU A 173 -26.29 5.06 1.92
C GLU A 173 -24.84 4.72 2.30
N LEU A 174 -23.89 5.31 1.56
CA LEU A 174 -22.47 5.26 1.88
C LEU A 174 -21.96 6.66 2.19
N ARG A 175 -21.30 6.81 3.34
CA ARG A 175 -20.57 8.01 3.72
C ARG A 175 -19.07 7.75 3.59
N TYR A 176 -18.33 8.79 3.20
CA TYR A 176 -16.91 8.67 2.83
C TYR A 176 -15.99 9.47 3.75
N MET A 177 -16.35 9.70 5.02
CA MET A 177 -15.61 10.65 5.86
C MET A 177 -14.15 10.27 6.04
N ASP A 178 -13.91 9.02 6.45
CA ASP A 178 -12.55 8.53 6.68
C ASP A 178 -11.90 8.12 5.36
N PHE A 179 -12.69 7.62 4.42
CA PHE A 179 -12.23 7.26 3.08
C PHE A 179 -11.66 8.44 2.30
N LEU A 180 -12.28 9.62 2.40
CA LEU A 180 -11.80 10.85 1.77
C LEU A 180 -11.03 11.75 2.75
N HIS A 181 -10.79 11.30 3.99
CA HIS A 181 -10.19 12.11 5.06
C HIS A 181 -10.88 13.47 5.30
N THR A 182 -12.20 13.60 5.14
CA THR A 182 -12.91 14.89 5.26
C THR A 182 -13.21 15.32 6.70
N ASN A 183 -12.77 14.58 7.72
CA ASN A 183 -12.92 14.97 9.13
C ASN A 183 -11.93 16.09 9.48
N GLY A 184 -12.43 17.26 9.90
CA GLY A 184 -11.59 18.36 10.41
C GLY A 184 -10.85 19.21 9.37
N HIS A 185 -11.16 19.06 8.07
CA HIS A 185 -10.52 19.84 7.00
C HIS A 185 -11.35 21.07 6.59
N THR A 186 -10.68 22.22 6.40
CA THR A 186 -11.29 23.48 5.95
C THR A 186 -11.36 23.66 4.43
N VAL A 187 -10.83 22.73 3.61
CA VAL A 187 -10.82 22.82 2.13
C VAL A 187 -10.96 21.44 1.47
N ARG A 188 -11.63 21.40 0.30
CA ARG A 188 -11.87 20.25 -0.59
C ARG A 188 -10.61 19.41 -0.82
N ILE A 189 -10.72 18.11 -0.54
CA ILE A 189 -9.64 17.13 -0.69
C ILE A 189 -9.58 16.65 -2.13
N LEU A 190 -8.45 16.87 -2.79
CA LEU A 190 -8.04 16.06 -3.94
C LEU A 190 -7.67 14.69 -3.36
N VAL A 191 -8.33 13.63 -3.84
CA VAL A 191 -7.93 12.25 -3.55
C VAL A 191 -6.44 12.14 -3.91
N SER A 192 -5.57 11.89 -2.93
CA SER A 192 -4.16 11.68 -3.18
C SER A 192 -4.02 10.40 -4.01
N ASP A 193 -3.70 10.55 -5.29
CA ASP A 193 -3.44 9.41 -6.16
C ASP A 193 -2.21 8.65 -5.64
N PHE A 194 -2.37 7.35 -5.41
CA PHE A 194 -1.39 6.41 -4.82
C PHE A 194 -0.03 6.28 -5.55
N ASN A 195 0.17 7.06 -6.61
CA ASN A 195 1.46 7.33 -7.22
C ASN A 195 2.24 8.45 -6.50
N THR A 196 1.73 8.99 -5.38
CA THR A 196 2.40 10.00 -4.56
C THR A 196 3.59 9.41 -3.81
N PRO A 197 4.82 9.84 -4.12
CA PRO A 197 6.00 9.11 -3.70
C PRO A 197 6.68 9.64 -2.42
N MET A 198 6.18 10.74 -1.88
CA MET A 198 6.06 11.00 -0.44
C MET A 198 4.74 11.76 -0.27
N GLU A 199 3.88 11.39 0.67
CA GLU A 199 2.96 12.42 1.18
C GLU A 199 3.84 13.42 1.90
N THR A 200 4.06 14.59 1.29
CA THR A 200 4.53 15.76 2.04
C THR A 200 3.63 15.87 3.26
N PRO A 201 4.14 15.82 4.50
CA PRO A 201 3.37 16.35 5.60
C PRO A 201 3.04 17.78 5.19
N CYS A 202 1.77 18.18 5.25
CA CYS A 202 1.34 19.52 4.91
C CYS A 202 2.19 20.51 5.72
N GLN A 203 3.21 21.09 5.10
CA GLN A 203 4.22 21.92 5.77
C GLN A 203 3.71 23.35 6.02
N PHE A 204 2.40 23.58 5.80
CA PHE A 204 1.71 24.85 6.02
C PHE A 204 0.31 24.68 6.64
N CYS A 205 0.11 23.66 7.48
CA CYS A 205 -0.97 23.74 8.46
C CYS A 205 -0.43 24.40 9.73
N TYR A 206 -0.88 25.64 9.95
CA TYR A 206 -0.72 26.53 11.12
C TYR A 206 0.37 27.62 11.03
N ARG A 207 -0.13 28.87 11.00
CA ARG A 207 0.35 29.92 11.91
C ARG A 207 0.08 29.49 13.35
#